data_AF-A0A846TW34-F1
#
_entry.id   AF-A0A846TW34-F1
#
_cell.length_a   1.000
_cell.length_b   1.000
_cell.length_c   1.000
_cell.angle_alpha   90.00
_cell.angle_beta   90.00
_cell.angle_gamma   90.00
#
_symmetry.space_group_name_H-M   'P 1'
#
loop_
_entity.id
_entity.type
_entity.pdbx_description
1 polymer ?
#
loop_
_entity_poly.entity_id
_entity_poly.type
_entity_poly.pdbx_seq_one_letter_code
_entity_poly.pdbx_strand_id
1 'polypeptide(L)'
;MTDSELMRISDGGVESSEGWAVHVLNPDVLEYCSGPAACIVNIGYSAAQRARQIYATESSSDLFPMLREHLQSASRLLEGRYVVV
;
A
#
# COMPACT_ATOMS: atom_id res chain seq x y z
N MET A 1 1.33 -13.14 -18.89
CA MET A 1 1.35 -12.30 -17.70
C MET A 1 0.27 -11.27 -17.93
N THR A 2 -0.89 -11.45 -17.30
CA THR A 2 -1.89 -10.39 -17.22
C THR A 2 -1.25 -9.28 -16.40
N ASP A 3 -1.02 -8.11 -17.01
CA ASP A 3 -0.62 -6.92 -16.25
C ASP A 3 -1.75 -6.63 -15.28
N SER A 4 -1.46 -6.70 -13.97
CA SER A 4 -2.41 -6.29 -12.94
C SER A 4 -2.68 -4.80 -13.13
N GLU A 5 -3.89 -4.45 -13.56
CA GLU A 5 -4.26 -3.06 -13.75
C GLU A 5 -4.51 -2.43 -12.38
N LEU A 6 -3.74 -1.38 -12.08
CA LEU A 6 -3.91 -0.58 -10.86
C LEU A 6 -4.62 0.72 -11.18
N MET A 7 -5.65 1.03 -10.42
CA MET A 7 -6.45 2.23 -10.58
C MET A 7 -6.48 3.03 -9.29
N ARG A 8 -6.31 4.35 -9.42
CA ARG A 8 -6.61 5.27 -8.32
C ARG A 8 -8.11 5.34 -8.13
N ILE A 9 -8.55 5.31 -6.89
CA ILE A 9 -9.95 5.51 -6.50
C ILE A 9 -10.14 6.88 -5.86
N SER A 10 -11.40 7.32 -5.76
CA SER A 10 -11.76 8.71 -5.42
C SER A 10 -11.39 9.15 -3.99
N ASP A 11 -11.09 8.20 -3.10
CA ASP A 11 -10.61 8.44 -1.73
C ASP A 11 -9.09 8.61 -1.63
N GLY A 12 -8.36 8.56 -2.75
CA GLY A 12 -6.89 8.62 -2.79
C GLY A 12 -6.20 7.28 -2.59
N GLY A 13 -6.96 6.19 -2.49
CA GLY A 13 -6.46 4.81 -2.48
C GLY A 13 -6.15 4.26 -3.87
N VAL A 14 -5.75 3.00 -3.89
CA VAL A 14 -5.43 2.23 -5.10
C VAL A 14 -6.12 0.88 -5.03
N GLU A 15 -6.79 0.49 -6.10
CA GLU A 15 -7.36 -0.84 -6.27
C GLU A 15 -6.69 -1.58 -7.43
N SER A 16 -6.58 -2.89 -7.31
CA SER A 16 -6.10 -3.78 -8.36
C SER A 16 -7.24 -4.62 -8.92
N SER A 17 -7.20 -4.87 -10.23
CA SER A 17 -8.08 -5.84 -10.89
C SER A 17 -7.92 -7.28 -10.34
N GLU A 18 -6.88 -7.56 -9.56
CA GLU A 18 -6.65 -8.84 -8.88
C GLU A 18 -7.33 -8.95 -7.50
N GLY A 19 -8.11 -7.94 -7.09
CA GLY A 19 -8.94 -8.00 -5.87
C GLY A 19 -8.21 -7.62 -4.57
N TRP A 20 -7.11 -6.89 -4.67
CA TRP A 20 -6.46 -6.24 -3.53
C TRP A 20 -6.55 -4.72 -3.64
N ALA A 21 -6.48 -4.03 -2.51
CA ALA A 21 -6.60 -2.59 -2.42
C ALA A 21 -5.72 -2.00 -1.32
N VAL A 22 -5.39 -0.72 -1.44
CA VAL A 22 -4.66 0.08 -0.47
C VAL A 22 -5.42 1.39 -0.24
N HIS A 23 -5.82 1.65 1.01
CA HIS A 23 -6.51 2.88 1.39
C HIS A 23 -5.65 3.67 2.40
N VAL A 24 -5.37 4.93 2.11
CA VAL A 24 -4.70 5.81 3.08
C VAL A 24 -5.74 6.34 4.05
N LEU A 25 -5.79 5.78 5.25
CA LEU A 25 -6.78 6.16 6.25
C LEU A 25 -6.48 7.53 6.87
N ASN A 26 -5.20 7.78 7.15
CA ASN A 26 -4.69 9.05 7.66
C ASN A 26 -3.19 9.18 7.33
N PRO A 27 -2.52 10.32 7.65
CA PRO A 27 -1.11 10.51 7.32
C PRO A 27 -0.13 9.48 7.88
N ASP A 28 -0.51 8.78 8.96
CA ASP A 28 0.35 7.87 9.71
C ASP A 28 -0.05 6.40 9.52
N VAL A 29 -1.13 6.10 8.78
CA VAL A 29 -1.70 4.76 8.68
C VAL A 29 -2.35 4.53 7.31
N LEU A 30 -2.09 3.35 6.72
CA LEU A 30 -2.87 2.81 5.62
C LEU A 30 -3.47 1.45 5.97
N GLU A 31 -4.54 1.11 5.26
CA GLU A 31 -5.13 -0.22 5.23
C GLU A 31 -4.75 -0.92 3.93
N TYR A 32 -4.39 -2.19 4.03
CA TYR A 32 -4.24 -3.08 2.88
C TYR A 32 -5.29 -4.19 2.96
N CYS A 33 -6.00 -4.40 1.87
CA CYS A 33 -7.04 -5.42 1.73
C CYS A 33 -6.66 -6.40 0.63
N SER A 34 -6.93 -7.69 0.83
CA SER A 34 -6.72 -8.76 -0.14
C SER A 34 -7.82 -9.79 0.00
N GLY A 35 -8.82 -9.72 -0.88
CA GLY A 35 -10.05 -10.51 -0.73
C GLY A 35 -10.73 -10.22 0.62
N PRO A 36 -11.02 -11.23 1.46
CA PRO A 36 -11.68 -11.04 2.75
C PRO A 36 -10.73 -10.62 3.89
N ALA A 37 -9.42 -10.60 3.65
CA ALA A 37 -8.42 -10.29 4.67
C ALA A 37 -7.96 -8.84 4.56
N ALA A 38 -7.72 -8.19 5.71
CA ALA A 38 -7.20 -6.83 5.77
C ALA A 38 -6.18 -6.67 6.90
N CYS A 39 -5.22 -5.77 6.71
CA CYS A 39 -4.26 -5.38 7.74
C CYS A 39 -3.97 -3.88 7.71
N ILE A 40 -3.46 -3.38 8.83
CA ILE A 40 -3.09 -1.98 9.01
C ILE A 40 -1.58 -1.86 8.96
N VAL A 41 -1.09 -0.92 8.16
CA VAL A 41 0.34 -0.66 7.97
C VAL A 41 0.67 0.76 8.37
N ASN A 42 1.71 0.91 9.19
CA ASN A 42 2.14 2.21 9.67
C ASN A 42 2.88 3.00 8.58
N ILE A 43 2.66 4.31 8.59
CA ILE A 43 3.33 5.29 7.74
C ILE A 43 4.12 6.23 8.65
N GLY A 44 5.41 6.39 8.38
CA GLY A 44 6.23 7.45 8.97
C GLY A 44 6.46 8.59 7.99
N TYR A 45 6.95 9.71 8.48
CA TYR A 45 7.47 10.78 7.63
C TYR A 45 8.98 10.96 7.84
N SER A 46 9.74 10.81 6.75
CA SER A 46 11.18 11.12 6.76
C SER A 46 11.41 12.49 6.15
N ALA A 47 11.73 13.47 6.99
CA ALA A 47 12.08 14.82 6.56
C ALA A 47 13.34 14.82 5.67
N ALA A 48 14.32 13.94 5.97
CA ALA A 48 15.55 13.79 5.19
C ALA A 48 15.29 13.32 3.76
N GLN A 49 14.35 12.38 3.57
CA GLN A 49 13.99 11.87 2.25
C GLN A 49 12.83 12.64 1.60
N ARG A 50 12.20 13.57 2.34
CA ARG A 50 10.96 14.25 1.98
C ARG A 50 9.91 13.27 1.47
N ALA A 51 9.76 12.15 2.17
CA ALA A 51 8.93 11.03 1.77
C ALA A 51 8.19 10.43 2.97
N ARG A 52 7.01 9.89 2.69
CA ARG A 52 6.25 9.03 3.60
C ARG A 52 6.77 7.60 3.48
N GLN A 53 7.09 6.96 4.60
CA GLN A 53 7.69 5.64 4.69
C GLN A 53 6.64 4.63 5.11
N ILE A 54 6.31 3.68 4.25
CA ILE A 54 5.36 2.61 4.54
C ILE A 54 6.14 1.44 5.16
N TYR A 55 5.89 1.13 6.42
CA TYR A 55 6.60 0.09 7.15
C TYR A 55 5.94 -1.27 6.95
N ALA A 56 6.26 -1.93 5.83
CA ALA A 56 5.76 -3.26 5.50
C ALA A 56 6.68 -4.37 6.04
N THR A 57 7.09 -4.26 7.31
CA THR A 57 8.08 -5.17 7.93
C THR A 57 7.51 -6.56 8.25
N GLU A 58 6.21 -6.78 8.12
CA GLU A 58 5.55 -8.06 8.40
C GLU A 58 5.49 -9.00 7.19
N SER A 59 6.58 -9.09 6.41
CA SER A 59 6.70 -9.95 5.22
C SER A 59 6.75 -11.47 5.52
N SER A 60 6.12 -11.93 6.61
CA SER A 60 6.04 -13.36 6.98
C SER A 60 4.62 -13.83 7.30
N SER A 61 3.60 -13.04 7.00
CA SER A 61 2.21 -13.46 7.14
C SER A 61 1.78 -14.33 5.96
N ASP A 62 1.35 -15.57 6.24
CA ASP A 62 0.73 -16.45 5.25
C ASP A 62 -0.57 -15.85 4.66
N LEU A 63 -1.20 -14.90 5.36
CA LEU A 63 -2.40 -14.21 4.89
C LEU A 63 -2.09 -13.13 3.85
N PHE A 64 -0.88 -12.55 3.89
CA PHE A 64 -0.50 -11.42 3.03
C PHE A 64 0.87 -11.62 2.38
N PRO A 65 1.06 -12.71 1.60
CA PRO A 65 2.36 -13.08 1.05
C PRO A 65 2.93 -12.05 0.06
N MET A 66 2.06 -11.25 -0.57
CA MET A 66 2.43 -10.25 -1.58
C MET A 66 2.31 -8.81 -1.07
N LEU A 67 2.17 -8.61 0.25
CA LEU A 67 1.92 -7.29 0.86
C LEU A 67 2.93 -6.25 0.39
N ARG A 68 4.22 -6.59 0.43
CA ARG A 68 5.30 -5.66 0.13
C ARG A 68 5.27 -5.25 -1.34
N GLU A 69 5.09 -6.21 -2.23
CA GLU A 69 5.02 -6.03 -3.68
C GLU A 69 3.81 -5.18 -4.08
N HIS A 70 2.65 -5.46 -3.48
CA HIS A 70 1.43 -4.69 -3.71
C HIS A 70 1.60 -3.24 -3.24
N LEU A 71 2.13 -3.03 -2.03
CA LEU A 71 2.41 -1.69 -1.50
C LEU A 71 3.43 -0.93 -2.35
N GLN A 72 4.46 -1.59 -2.87
CA GLN A 72 5.45 -0.97 -3.77
C GLN A 72 4.83 -0.56 -5.11
N SER A 73 3.86 -1.33 -5.59
CA SER A 73 3.15 -1.03 -6.84
C SER A 73 2.16 0.12 -6.62
N ALA A 74 1.40 0.08 -5.53
CA ALA A 74 0.46 1.12 -5.13
C ALA A 74 1.15 2.44 -4.78
N SER A 75 2.33 2.43 -4.15
CA SER A 75 3.01 3.65 -3.69
C SER A 75 3.33 4.65 -4.81
N ARG A 76 3.44 4.17 -6.05
CA ARG A 76 3.64 4.99 -7.26
C ARG A 76 2.39 5.75 -7.67
N LEU A 77 1.23 5.25 -7.27
CA LEU A 77 -0.09 5.81 -7.53
C LEU A 77 -0.69 6.48 -6.30
N LEU A 78 -0.09 6.44 -5.12
CA LEU A 78 -0.62 7.25 -4.01
C LEU A 78 -0.35 8.75 -4.23
N GLU A 79 -1.14 9.60 -3.57
CA GLU A 79 -0.94 11.05 -3.65
C GLU A 79 0.21 11.50 -2.74
N GLY A 80 1.33 11.87 -3.37
CA GLY A 80 2.55 12.28 -2.68
C GLY A 80 3.67 11.27 -2.86
N ARG A 81 4.77 11.45 -2.13
CA ARG A 81 5.95 10.59 -2.24
C ARG A 81 5.95 9.53 -1.16
N TYR A 82 5.54 8.31 -1.52
CA TYR A 82 5.59 7.15 -0.65
C TYR A 82 6.73 6.20 -1.03
N VAL A 83 7.42 5.67 -0.02
CA VAL A 83 8.49 4.69 -0.16
C VAL A 83 8.21 3.54 0.79
N VAL A 84 8.18 2.31 0.28
CA VAL A 84 8.07 1.11 1.12
C VAL A 84 9.45 0.81 1.71
N VAL A 85 9.51 0.73 3.04
CA VAL A 85 10.73 0.44 3.81
C VAL A 85 10.75 -1.01 4.20
#